data_AF-A0A495X067-F1
#
_entry.id   AF-A0A495X067-F1
#
_cell.length_a   1.000
_cell.length_b   1.000
_cell.length_c   1.000
_cell.angle_alpha   90.00
_cell.angle_beta   90.00
_cell.angle_gamma   90.00
#
_symmetry.space_group_name_H-M   'P 1'
#
loop_
_entity.id
_entity.type
_entity.pdbx_description
1 polymer ?
#
loop_
_entity_poly.entity_id
_entity_poly.type
_entity_poly.pdbx_seq_one_letter_code
_entity_poly.pdbx_strand_id
1 'polypeptide(L)'
;MNYWVGRADVPWARRWEELAAAVAELSAAVLAGPGGRQLAEQVAETLLAGIGEHRGHRAELAGLVDRVLDLHAVACATDPPEPEQLARWLLHVQTDYPEPPDVRLAPYAAALGPEGLAWYRREAVARFERLPVIGYGRTGHYDRERWALLRVVEELAEHTRDVDLHVLVLARDLSSGWHYLQVATVLRDAGRSEEALEWVARGLTATGGRGAAGRLVDLAVDECLRAGTPERALRWRREAFLAWPTPENYLRLRGLAVAQGVWPAVRDEVLAAVTDTALRDRLARHG
;
A
#
# COMPACT_ATOMS: atom_id res chain seq x y z
N MET A 1 6.32 36.83 -3.80
CA MET A 1 7.57 37.49 -4.24
C MET A 1 8.72 36.75 -3.57
N ASN A 2 9.30 35.76 -4.25
CA ASN A 2 10.25 34.78 -3.70
C ASN A 2 11.66 35.36 -3.54
N TYR A 3 11.93 36.02 -2.42
CA TYR A 3 13.26 36.60 -2.13
C TYR A 3 14.27 35.62 -1.53
N TRP A 4 13.87 34.40 -1.16
CA TRP A 4 14.68 33.49 -0.35
C TRP A 4 15.42 32.40 -1.14
N VAL A 5 14.89 32.05 -2.31
CA VAL A 5 15.27 30.88 -3.11
C VAL A 5 16.58 31.10 -3.90
N GLY A 6 17.05 32.35 -4.03
CA GLY A 6 18.15 32.71 -4.95
C GLY A 6 19.47 33.20 -4.34
N ARG A 7 19.61 33.33 -3.02
CA ARG A 7 20.82 33.91 -2.41
C ARG A 7 21.92 32.88 -2.18
N ALA A 8 22.76 32.66 -3.20
CA ALA A 8 23.90 31.74 -3.13
C ALA A 8 25.00 32.16 -2.12
N ASP A 9 24.88 33.34 -1.52
CA ASP A 9 25.88 33.98 -0.65
C ASP A 9 25.70 33.72 0.85
N VAL A 10 24.57 33.12 1.28
CA VAL A 10 24.31 32.85 2.71
C VAL A 10 24.78 31.44 3.08
N PRO A 11 25.69 31.28 4.05
CA PRO A 11 26.09 29.96 4.56
C PRO A 11 24.90 29.16 5.07
N TRP A 12 24.90 27.84 4.86
CA TRP A 12 23.78 26.97 5.26
C TRP A 12 23.41 27.12 6.74
N ALA A 13 24.39 27.15 7.64
CA ALA A 13 24.13 27.28 9.09
C ALA A 13 23.28 28.51 9.43
N ARG A 14 23.58 29.66 8.81
CA ARG A 14 22.80 30.88 8.99
C ARG A 14 21.40 30.77 8.39
N ARG A 15 21.29 30.18 7.21
CA ARG A 15 19.99 29.92 6.58
C ARG A 15 19.12 29.00 7.43
N TRP A 16 19.72 27.97 8.02
CA TRP A 16 19.04 27.05 8.92
C TRP A 16 18.52 27.77 10.17
N GLU A 17 19.34 28.63 10.79
CA GLU A 17 18.89 29.47 11.92
C GLU A 17 17.71 30.35 11.54
N GLU A 18 17.76 31.00 10.37
CA GLU A 18 16.68 31.85 9.85
C GLU A 18 15.39 31.04 9.59
N LEU A 19 15.48 29.85 8.99
CA LEU A 19 14.34 28.96 8.75
C LEU A 19 13.75 28.43 10.07
N ALA A 20 14.59 28.03 11.01
CA ALA A 20 14.16 27.54 12.32
C ALA A 20 13.46 28.64 13.12
N ALA A 21 13.98 29.87 13.07
CA ALA A 21 13.35 31.04 13.68
C ALA A 21 11.98 31.34 13.04
N ALA A 22 11.87 31.32 11.71
CA ALA A 22 10.61 31.53 11.01
C ALA A 22 9.53 30.49 11.39
N VAL A 23 9.91 29.21 11.54
CA VAL A 23 8.98 28.17 12.01
C VAL A 23 8.59 28.38 13.48
N ALA A 24 9.49 28.87 14.33
CA ALA A 24 9.16 29.23 15.71
C ALA A 24 8.19 30.42 15.79
N GLU A 25 8.38 31.44 14.95
CA GLU A 25 7.46 32.58 14.82
C GLU A 25 6.09 32.14 14.31
N LEU A 26 6.05 31.24 13.32
CA LEU A 26 4.80 30.62 12.85
C LEU A 26 4.08 29.90 13.99
N SER A 27 4.80 29.13 14.81
CA SER A 27 4.21 28.46 15.97
C SER A 27 3.55 29.47 16.93
N ALA A 28 4.24 30.56 17.24
CA ALA A 28 3.67 31.63 18.07
C ALA A 28 2.44 32.28 17.42
N ALA A 29 2.45 32.49 16.10
CA ALA A 29 1.32 33.04 15.36
C ALA A 29 0.10 32.11 15.36
N VAL A 30 0.30 30.81 15.17
CA VAL A 30 -0.77 29.80 15.25
C VAL A 30 -1.41 29.77 16.64
N LEU A 31 -0.61 29.93 17.70
CA LEU A 31 -1.11 30.01 19.08
C LEU A 31 -1.82 31.33 19.40
N ALA A 32 -1.49 32.42 18.70
CA ALA A 32 -2.04 33.75 18.94
C ALA A 32 -3.45 33.95 18.37
N GLY A 33 -3.88 33.13 17.40
CA GLY A 33 -5.24 33.16 16.86
C GLY A 33 -5.34 32.97 15.35
N PRO A 34 -6.46 33.41 14.74
CA PRO A 34 -6.72 33.23 13.31
C PRO A 34 -5.66 33.88 12.42
N GLY A 35 -5.40 33.28 11.25
CA GLY A 35 -4.41 33.76 10.26
C GLY A 35 -3.08 32.99 10.23
N GLY A 36 -2.78 32.19 11.25
CA GLY A 36 -1.62 31.28 11.23
C GLY A 36 -1.66 30.23 10.12
N ARG A 37 -2.87 29.88 9.63
CA ARG A 37 -3.08 28.89 8.58
C ARG A 37 -2.42 29.28 7.25
N GLN A 38 -2.74 30.45 6.68
CA GLN A 38 -2.19 30.85 5.38
C GLN A 38 -0.67 31.04 5.44
N LEU A 39 -0.14 31.49 6.58
CA LEU A 39 1.30 31.57 6.77
C LEU A 39 1.93 30.18 6.80
N ALA A 40 1.32 29.20 7.48
CA ALA A 40 1.80 27.83 7.48
C ALA A 40 1.78 27.20 6.09
N GLU A 41 0.72 27.43 5.29
CA GLU A 41 0.64 26.98 3.89
C GLU A 41 1.82 27.53 3.07
N GLN A 42 2.05 28.85 3.13
CA GLN A 42 3.14 29.51 2.40
C GLN A 42 4.52 29.02 2.84
N VAL A 43 4.75 28.83 4.15
CA VAL A 43 6.01 28.33 4.69
C VAL A 43 6.24 26.88 4.25
N ALA A 44 5.21 26.02 4.29
CA ALA A 44 5.30 24.63 3.86
C ALA A 44 5.71 24.54 2.38
N GLU A 45 5.00 25.25 1.50
CA GLU A 45 5.28 25.26 0.06
C GLU A 45 6.69 25.82 -0.25
N THR A 46 7.13 26.81 0.52
CA THR A 46 8.48 27.39 0.37
C THR A 46 9.57 26.41 0.77
N LEU A 47 9.39 25.70 1.88
CA LEU A 47 10.31 24.65 2.33
C LEU A 47 10.33 23.48 1.34
N LEU A 48 9.17 23.04 0.85
CA LEU A 48 9.04 21.96 -0.14
C LEU A 48 9.75 22.31 -1.46
N ALA A 49 9.60 23.53 -1.96
CA ALA A 49 10.37 24.01 -3.11
C ALA A 49 11.90 23.98 -2.83
N GLY A 50 12.30 24.39 -1.61
CA GLY A 50 13.70 24.41 -1.19
C GLY A 50 14.37 23.03 -1.09
N ILE A 51 13.62 21.96 -0.79
CA ILE A 51 14.16 20.58 -0.73
C ILE A 51 14.79 20.16 -2.06
N GLY A 52 14.13 20.51 -3.18
CA GLY A 52 14.62 20.19 -4.52
C GLY A 52 15.97 20.85 -4.86
N GLU A 53 16.18 22.06 -4.33
CA GLU A 53 17.35 22.91 -4.59
C GLU A 53 18.52 22.59 -3.67
N HIS A 54 18.24 22.25 -2.40
CA HIS A 54 19.24 22.02 -1.36
C HIS A 54 19.40 20.54 -1.02
N ARG A 55 19.85 19.77 -2.01
CA ARG A 55 19.90 18.29 -1.91
C ARG A 55 20.76 17.76 -0.75
N GLY A 56 21.78 18.51 -0.31
CA GLY A 56 22.62 18.14 0.84
C GLY A 56 21.93 18.23 2.20
N HIS A 57 20.78 18.91 2.28
CA HIS A 57 20.07 19.21 3.52
C HIS A 57 18.60 18.77 3.48
N ARG A 58 18.26 17.82 2.62
CA ARG A 58 16.87 17.34 2.43
C ARG A 58 16.22 16.88 3.73
N ALA A 59 16.94 16.09 4.53
CA ALA A 59 16.40 15.55 5.77
C ALA A 59 16.09 16.66 6.81
N GLU A 60 16.97 17.66 6.92
CA GLU A 60 16.77 18.82 7.80
C GLU A 60 15.53 19.63 7.37
N LEU A 61 15.40 19.88 6.07
CA LEU A 61 14.25 20.59 5.50
C LEU A 61 12.94 19.79 5.60
N ALA A 62 12.97 18.48 5.36
CA ALA A 62 11.79 17.61 5.53
C ALA A 62 11.29 17.65 6.99
N GLY A 63 12.19 17.61 7.97
CA GLY A 63 11.82 17.76 9.38
C GLY A 63 11.30 19.14 9.77
N LEU A 64 11.54 20.20 8.97
CA LEU A 64 10.85 21.48 9.12
C LEU A 64 9.46 21.43 8.48
N VAL A 65 9.32 20.81 7.30
CA VAL A 65 8.01 20.62 6.65
C VAL A 65 7.06 19.86 7.57
N ASP A 66 7.50 18.75 8.18
CA ASP A 66 6.67 17.97 9.11
C ASP A 66 6.16 18.84 10.28
N ARG A 67 7.04 19.66 10.86
CA ARG A 67 6.67 20.59 11.94
C ARG A 67 5.67 21.65 11.48
N VAL A 68 5.85 22.19 10.27
CA VAL A 68 4.94 23.18 9.70
C VAL A 68 3.58 22.55 9.39
N LEU A 69 3.54 21.31 8.90
CA LEU A 69 2.29 20.58 8.67
C LEU A 69 1.55 20.26 9.96
N ASP A 70 2.25 19.92 11.05
CA ASP A 70 1.62 19.76 12.37
C ASP A 70 1.03 21.09 12.87
N LEU A 71 1.74 22.20 12.70
CA LEU A 71 1.24 23.55 13.04
C LEU A 71 0.04 23.96 12.16
N HIS A 72 0.08 23.65 10.88
CA HIS A 72 -1.01 23.91 9.94
C HIS A 72 -2.27 23.13 10.35
N ALA A 73 -2.15 21.86 10.76
CA ALA A 73 -3.28 21.09 11.26
C ALA A 73 -3.91 21.72 12.52
N VAL A 74 -3.09 22.22 13.46
CA VAL A 74 -3.58 22.95 14.64
C VAL A 74 -4.31 24.23 14.24
N ALA A 75 -3.77 24.97 13.27
CA ALA A 75 -4.41 26.18 12.76
C ALA A 75 -5.76 25.87 12.09
N CYS A 76 -5.84 24.83 11.27
CA CYS A 76 -7.08 24.37 10.64
C CYS A 76 -8.12 23.89 11.67
N ALA A 77 -7.71 23.33 12.80
CA ALA A 77 -8.65 22.94 13.85
C ALA A 77 -9.25 24.16 14.59
N THR A 78 -8.52 25.27 14.63
CA THR A 78 -8.92 26.51 15.33
C THR A 78 -9.72 27.46 14.42
N ASP A 79 -9.31 27.55 13.16
CA ASP A 79 -9.93 28.37 12.11
C ASP A 79 -10.11 27.51 10.84
N PRO A 80 -11.16 26.67 10.80
CA PRO A 80 -11.36 25.71 9.72
C PRO A 80 -11.53 26.42 8.37
N PRO A 81 -10.72 26.08 7.35
CA PRO A 81 -10.99 26.49 5.98
C PRO A 81 -12.22 25.77 5.43
N GLU A 82 -12.67 26.19 4.24
CA GLU A 82 -13.62 25.38 3.45
C GLU A 82 -13.06 23.95 3.24
N PRO A 83 -13.84 22.90 3.56
CA PRO A 83 -13.38 21.51 3.55
C PRO A 83 -12.69 21.07 2.26
N GLU A 84 -13.27 21.41 1.09
CA GLU A 84 -12.68 21.05 -0.20
C GLU A 84 -11.40 21.83 -0.51
N GLN A 85 -11.28 23.07 -0.01
CA GLN A 85 -10.07 23.86 -0.21
C GLN A 85 -8.89 23.25 0.55
N LEU A 86 -9.12 22.80 1.79
CA LEU A 86 -8.11 22.07 2.57
C LEU A 86 -7.74 20.75 1.89
N ALA A 87 -8.74 19.97 1.48
CA ALA A 87 -8.51 18.71 0.78
C ALA A 87 -7.66 18.89 -0.48
N ARG A 88 -7.96 19.93 -1.29
CA ARG A 88 -7.19 20.28 -2.47
C ARG A 88 -5.75 20.68 -2.14
N TRP A 89 -5.56 21.48 -1.10
CA TRP A 89 -4.23 21.91 -0.68
C TRP A 89 -3.38 20.74 -0.19
N LEU A 90 -3.94 19.83 0.63
CA LEU A 90 -3.24 18.63 1.10
C LEU A 90 -2.81 17.75 -0.09
N LEU A 91 -3.71 17.52 -1.04
CA LEU A 91 -3.38 16.73 -2.23
C LEU A 91 -2.29 17.41 -3.07
N HIS A 92 -2.35 18.73 -3.22
CA HIS A 92 -1.34 19.52 -3.93
C HIS A 92 0.06 19.36 -3.31
N VAL A 93 0.21 19.56 -1.99
CA VAL A 93 1.52 19.41 -1.34
C VAL A 93 2.06 17.99 -1.40
N GLN A 94 1.18 16.99 -1.47
CA GLN A 94 1.55 15.58 -1.58
C GLN A 94 1.87 15.12 -3.00
N THR A 95 1.40 15.79 -4.05
CA THR A 95 1.57 15.32 -5.45
C THR A 95 2.39 16.22 -6.35
N ASP A 96 2.49 17.51 -6.06
CA ASP A 96 3.01 18.48 -7.04
C ASP A 96 4.46 18.88 -6.77
N TYR A 97 5.09 18.28 -5.75
CA TYR A 97 6.48 18.53 -5.37
C TYR A 97 7.41 17.36 -5.69
N PRO A 98 8.70 17.61 -6.02
CA PRO A 98 9.67 16.55 -6.33
C PRO A 98 9.90 15.52 -5.22
N GLU A 99 9.82 15.98 -3.96
CA GLU A 99 10.00 15.22 -2.73
C GLU A 99 8.86 15.62 -1.78
N PRO A 100 7.65 15.08 -2.03
CA PRO A 100 6.47 15.45 -1.26
C PRO A 100 6.55 14.89 0.17
N PRO A 101 5.88 15.52 1.14
CA PRO A 101 5.83 15.03 2.51
C PRO A 101 4.80 13.92 2.66
N ASP A 102 4.98 13.10 3.69
CA ASP A 102 3.95 12.16 4.14
C ASP A 102 2.98 12.89 5.09
N VAL A 103 1.80 13.22 4.58
CA VAL A 103 0.76 13.89 5.39
C VAL A 103 -0.07 12.85 6.12
N ARG A 104 -0.21 13.02 7.44
CA ARG A 104 -1.17 12.26 8.25
C ARG A 104 -2.54 12.93 8.20
N LEU A 105 -3.60 12.19 7.90
CA LEU A 105 -4.97 12.71 7.84
C LEU A 105 -5.59 12.90 9.22
N ALA A 106 -5.18 12.12 10.23
CA ALA A 106 -5.79 12.16 11.56
C ALA A 106 -5.82 13.58 12.20
N PRO A 107 -4.73 14.39 12.16
CA PRO A 107 -4.77 15.77 12.64
C PRO A 107 -5.71 16.69 11.86
N TYR A 108 -5.98 16.40 10.59
CA TYR A 108 -6.85 17.20 9.71
C TYR A 108 -8.30 16.74 9.71
N ALA A 109 -8.62 15.57 10.27
CA ALA A 109 -9.93 14.92 10.14
C ALA A 109 -11.10 15.81 10.55
N ALA A 110 -10.97 16.58 11.63
CA ALA A 110 -12.01 17.49 12.10
C ALA A 110 -12.24 18.66 11.13
N ALA A 111 -11.17 19.23 10.58
CA ALA A 111 -11.24 20.37 9.65
C ALA A 111 -11.69 19.95 8.24
N LEU A 112 -11.29 18.75 7.79
CA LEU A 112 -11.78 18.18 6.53
C LEU A 112 -13.26 17.82 6.62
N GLY A 113 -13.72 17.30 7.76
CA GLY A 113 -15.05 16.75 7.90
C GLY A 113 -15.37 15.68 6.84
N PRO A 114 -16.64 15.23 6.77
CA PRO A 114 -17.05 14.22 5.79
C PRO A 114 -16.93 14.70 4.33
N GLU A 115 -17.23 15.97 4.06
CA GLU A 115 -17.25 16.54 2.71
C GLU A 115 -15.84 16.66 2.12
N GLY A 116 -14.91 17.26 2.87
CA GLY A 116 -13.51 17.39 2.45
C GLY A 116 -12.83 16.04 2.30
N LEU A 117 -13.08 15.09 3.22
CA LEU A 117 -12.54 13.73 3.12
C LEU A 117 -13.11 12.97 1.92
N ALA A 118 -14.41 13.12 1.62
CA ALA A 118 -15.01 12.50 0.45
C ALA A 118 -14.44 13.07 -0.86
N TRP A 119 -14.22 14.39 -0.92
CA TRP A 119 -13.54 15.02 -2.06
C TRP A 119 -12.10 14.51 -2.20
N TYR A 120 -11.32 14.53 -1.10
CA TYR A 120 -9.93 14.07 -1.08
C TYR A 120 -9.81 12.63 -1.58
N ARG A 121 -10.64 11.73 -1.04
CA ARG A 121 -10.70 10.33 -1.45
C ARG A 121 -11.01 10.19 -2.93
N ARG A 122 -12.07 10.84 -3.41
CA ARG A 122 -12.48 10.74 -4.83
C ARG A 122 -11.35 11.13 -5.77
N GLU A 123 -10.71 12.26 -5.53
CA GLU A 123 -9.66 12.78 -6.42
C GLU A 123 -8.38 11.93 -6.35
N ALA A 124 -7.95 11.55 -5.13
CA ALA A 124 -6.79 10.69 -4.93
C ALA A 124 -6.97 9.32 -5.59
N VAL A 125 -8.10 8.66 -5.34
CA VAL A 125 -8.42 7.34 -5.91
C VAL A 125 -8.53 7.41 -7.42
N ALA A 126 -9.23 8.42 -7.97
CA ALA A 126 -9.35 8.56 -9.42
C ALA A 126 -8.00 8.78 -10.12
N ARG A 127 -7.05 9.48 -9.50
CA ARG A 127 -5.68 9.61 -10.02
C ARG A 127 -4.92 8.29 -9.89
N PHE A 128 -4.94 7.66 -8.72
CA PHE A 128 -4.26 6.39 -8.46
C PHE A 128 -4.75 5.27 -9.38
N GLU A 129 -6.05 5.23 -9.69
CA GLU A 129 -6.65 4.23 -10.56
C GLU A 129 -6.14 4.25 -12.00
N ARG A 130 -5.69 5.43 -12.47
CA ARG A 130 -5.11 5.59 -13.81
C ARG A 130 -3.67 5.09 -13.89
N LEU A 131 -3.00 4.88 -12.76
CA LEU A 131 -1.64 4.34 -12.76
C LEU A 131 -1.63 2.91 -13.34
N PRO A 132 -0.65 2.56 -14.18
CA PRO A 132 -0.60 1.23 -14.77
C PRO A 132 -0.37 0.17 -13.69
N VAL A 133 -1.03 -0.98 -13.80
CA VAL A 133 -0.75 -2.13 -12.94
C VAL A 133 0.56 -2.76 -13.36
N ILE A 134 1.47 -2.97 -12.40
CA ILE A 134 2.71 -3.71 -12.66
C ILE A 134 2.37 -5.21 -12.66
N GLY A 135 2.33 -5.83 -13.83
CA GLY A 135 1.98 -7.24 -13.97
C GLY A 135 3.10 -8.20 -13.54
N TYR A 136 2.74 -9.46 -13.32
CA TYR A 136 3.68 -10.51 -12.91
C TYR A 136 4.89 -10.63 -13.86
N GLY A 137 6.09 -10.73 -13.29
CA GLY A 137 7.34 -10.83 -14.04
C GLY A 137 7.82 -9.52 -14.68
N ARG A 138 7.12 -8.40 -14.47
CA ARG A 138 7.61 -7.08 -14.82
C ARG A 138 8.37 -6.47 -13.65
N THR A 139 9.44 -5.74 -13.94
CA THR A 139 10.09 -4.89 -12.94
C THR A 139 9.22 -3.66 -12.71
N GLY A 140 8.93 -3.36 -11.45
CA GLY A 140 8.21 -2.14 -11.10
C GLY A 140 9.00 -0.90 -11.49
N HIS A 141 8.37 0.01 -12.22
CA HIS A 141 8.86 1.38 -12.36
C HIS A 141 7.99 2.27 -11.48
N TYR A 142 8.62 2.84 -10.45
CA TYR A 142 7.99 3.79 -9.56
C TYR A 142 8.50 5.18 -9.87
N ASP A 143 7.75 5.88 -10.72
CA ASP A 143 7.94 7.32 -10.91
C ASP A 143 7.44 8.09 -9.68
N ARG A 144 7.70 9.40 -9.69
CA ARG A 144 7.37 10.28 -8.56
C ARG A 144 5.86 10.35 -8.29
N GLU A 145 5.06 10.38 -9.35
CA GLU A 145 3.60 10.44 -9.23
C GLU A 145 3.04 9.17 -8.60
N ARG A 146 3.52 7.99 -9.02
CA ARG A 146 3.16 6.72 -8.38
C ARG A 146 3.51 6.72 -6.90
N TRP A 147 4.73 7.12 -6.53
CA TRP A 147 5.13 7.15 -5.12
C TRP A 147 4.24 8.07 -4.30
N ALA A 148 4.00 9.29 -4.78
CA ALA A 148 3.13 10.26 -4.13
C ALA A 148 1.71 9.71 -3.91
N LEU A 149 1.08 9.21 -4.97
CA LEU A 149 -0.29 8.70 -4.90
C LEU A 149 -0.37 7.39 -4.08
N LEU A 150 0.67 6.56 -4.07
CA LEU A 150 0.74 5.39 -3.21
C LEU A 150 0.62 5.79 -1.74
N ARG A 151 1.44 6.75 -1.28
CA ARG A 151 1.41 7.23 0.11
C ARG A 151 0.07 7.89 0.47
N VAL A 152 -0.51 8.65 -0.45
CA VAL A 152 -1.84 9.27 -0.29
C VAL A 152 -2.94 8.22 -0.08
N VAL A 153 -2.98 7.19 -0.92
CA VAL A 153 -4.05 6.17 -0.85
C VAL A 153 -3.81 5.19 0.31
N GLU A 154 -2.55 4.91 0.66
CA GLU A 154 -2.19 4.15 1.88
C GLU A 154 -2.68 4.86 3.14
N GLU A 155 -2.37 6.15 3.30
CA GLU A 155 -2.86 6.95 4.44
C GLU A 155 -4.39 6.99 4.48
N LEU A 156 -5.06 7.12 3.33
CA LEU A 156 -6.52 7.04 3.27
C LEU A 156 -7.04 5.68 3.74
N ALA A 157 -6.45 4.59 3.27
CA ALA A 157 -6.84 3.23 3.67
C ALA A 157 -6.68 3.02 5.17
N GLU A 158 -5.56 3.49 5.75
CA GLU A 158 -5.29 3.39 7.19
C GLU A 158 -6.24 4.27 8.02
N HIS A 159 -6.38 5.54 7.65
CA HIS A 159 -7.23 6.51 8.35
C HIS A 159 -8.70 6.08 8.36
N THR A 160 -9.20 5.60 7.23
CA THR A 160 -10.61 5.18 7.07
C THR A 160 -10.84 3.70 7.40
N ARG A 161 -9.77 2.94 7.66
CA ARG A 161 -9.78 1.46 7.81
C ARG A 161 -10.49 0.77 6.64
N ASP A 162 -10.29 1.31 5.44
CA ASP A 162 -10.93 0.84 4.23
C ASP A 162 -10.11 -0.27 3.57
N VAL A 163 -10.63 -1.49 3.66
CA VAL A 163 -10.00 -2.69 3.10
C VAL A 163 -9.94 -2.63 1.57
N ASP A 164 -10.93 -2.04 0.89
CA ASP A 164 -10.93 -1.93 -0.57
C ASP A 164 -9.82 -0.99 -1.04
N LEU A 165 -9.54 0.09 -0.31
CA LEU A 165 -8.39 0.95 -0.60
C LEU A 165 -7.06 0.22 -0.38
N HIS A 166 -6.94 -0.56 0.69
CA HIS A 166 -5.73 -1.34 0.92
C HIS A 166 -5.51 -2.40 -0.17
N VAL A 167 -6.58 -3.06 -0.61
CA VAL A 167 -6.54 -3.99 -1.75
C VAL A 167 -6.19 -3.25 -3.05
N LEU A 168 -6.73 -2.05 -3.29
CA LEU A 168 -6.43 -1.23 -4.47
C LEU A 168 -4.93 -0.88 -4.56
N VAL A 169 -4.33 -0.48 -3.43
CA VAL A 169 -2.90 -0.17 -3.30
C VAL A 169 -2.07 -1.41 -3.67
N LEU A 170 -2.30 -2.53 -2.96
CA LEU A 170 -1.55 -3.77 -3.17
C LEU A 170 -1.75 -4.33 -4.60
N ALA A 171 -2.95 -4.21 -5.15
CA ALA A 171 -3.26 -4.68 -6.50
C ALA A 171 -2.59 -3.84 -7.61
N ARG A 172 -2.00 -2.68 -7.29
CA ARG A 172 -1.29 -1.84 -8.26
C ARG A 172 0.11 -2.35 -8.58
N ASP A 173 0.69 -3.18 -7.71
CA ASP A 173 1.91 -3.95 -7.98
C ASP A 173 1.63 -5.46 -7.79
N LEU A 174 1.57 -6.18 -8.91
CA LEU A 174 1.42 -7.64 -8.96
C LEU A 174 2.64 -8.30 -9.61
N SER A 175 3.82 -7.68 -9.51
CA SER A 175 5.07 -8.11 -10.13
C SER A 175 5.55 -9.49 -9.66
N SER A 176 5.09 -9.95 -8.50
CA SER A 176 5.51 -11.20 -7.87
C SER A 176 4.32 -11.95 -7.29
N GLY A 177 4.45 -13.27 -7.12
CA GLY A 177 3.43 -14.08 -6.45
C GLY A 177 3.17 -13.65 -5.00
N TRP A 178 4.15 -13.02 -4.35
CA TRP A 178 4.01 -12.52 -2.98
C TRP A 178 2.99 -11.38 -2.89
N HIS A 179 2.87 -10.55 -3.93
CA HIS A 179 1.87 -9.47 -3.95
C HIS A 179 0.44 -10.02 -3.99
N TYR A 180 0.18 -11.08 -4.77
CA TYR A 180 -1.11 -11.78 -4.72
C TYR A 180 -1.41 -12.34 -3.34
N LEU A 181 -0.39 -12.91 -2.67
CA LEU A 181 -0.53 -13.44 -1.31
C LEU A 181 -0.85 -12.32 -0.31
N GLN A 182 -0.23 -11.15 -0.43
CA GLN A 182 -0.51 -9.99 0.42
C GLN A 182 -1.96 -9.54 0.27
N VAL A 183 -2.46 -9.42 -0.96
CA VAL A 183 -3.87 -9.06 -1.20
C VAL A 183 -4.82 -10.09 -0.58
N ALA A 184 -4.58 -11.38 -0.81
CA ALA A 184 -5.40 -12.45 -0.24
C ALA A 184 -5.36 -12.46 1.30
N THR A 185 -4.20 -12.15 1.90
CA THR A 185 -4.03 -12.06 3.36
C THR A 185 -4.86 -10.94 3.94
N VAL A 186 -4.83 -9.75 3.33
CA VAL A 186 -5.62 -8.59 3.77
C VAL A 186 -7.12 -8.87 3.70
N LEU A 187 -7.59 -9.48 2.61
CA LEU A 187 -9.00 -9.86 2.45
C LEU A 187 -9.42 -10.91 3.50
N ARG A 188 -8.57 -11.92 3.72
CA ARG A 188 -8.80 -12.95 4.73
C ARG A 188 -8.93 -12.33 6.13
N ASP A 189 -7.99 -11.45 6.50
CA ASP A 189 -7.95 -10.83 7.82
C ASP A 189 -9.13 -9.86 8.03
N ALA A 190 -9.69 -9.33 6.94
CA ALA A 190 -10.95 -8.59 6.92
C ALA A 190 -12.22 -9.47 6.90
N GLY A 191 -12.08 -10.80 6.93
CA GLY A 191 -13.21 -11.75 6.88
C GLY A 191 -13.83 -11.95 5.50
N ARG A 192 -13.22 -11.43 4.43
CA ARG A 192 -13.67 -11.55 3.03
C ARG A 192 -13.11 -12.82 2.38
N SER A 193 -13.51 -13.96 2.95
CA SER A 193 -13.00 -15.30 2.65
C SER A 193 -13.01 -15.68 1.17
N GLU A 194 -14.14 -15.53 0.49
CA GLU A 194 -14.25 -15.95 -0.91
C GLU A 194 -13.38 -15.08 -1.83
N GLU A 195 -13.31 -13.77 -1.59
CA GLU A 195 -12.44 -12.87 -2.35
C GLU A 195 -10.96 -13.18 -2.13
N ALA A 196 -10.57 -13.56 -0.90
CA ALA A 196 -9.22 -14.04 -0.63
C ALA A 196 -8.89 -15.30 -1.46
N LEU A 197 -9.83 -16.25 -1.56
CA LEU A 197 -9.67 -17.46 -2.38
C LEU A 197 -9.61 -17.15 -3.89
N GLU A 198 -10.36 -16.17 -4.37
CA GLU A 198 -10.26 -15.68 -5.75
C GLU A 198 -8.87 -15.09 -6.04
N TRP A 199 -8.33 -14.30 -5.12
CA TRP A 199 -6.97 -13.77 -5.24
C TRP A 199 -5.89 -14.85 -5.16
N VAL A 200 -6.10 -15.90 -4.35
CA VAL A 200 -5.26 -17.10 -4.39
C VAL A 200 -5.27 -17.74 -5.78
N ALA A 201 -6.45 -17.97 -6.35
CA ALA A 201 -6.59 -18.55 -7.69
C ALA A 201 -5.82 -17.72 -8.74
N ARG A 202 -6.00 -16.39 -8.72
CA ARG A 202 -5.29 -15.46 -9.62
C ARG A 202 -3.78 -15.55 -9.47
N GLY A 203 -3.27 -15.59 -8.24
CA GLY A 203 -1.83 -15.71 -7.97
C GLY A 203 -1.26 -17.04 -8.43
N LEU A 204 -1.99 -18.14 -8.27
CA LEU A 204 -1.60 -19.47 -8.73
C LEU A 204 -1.54 -19.54 -10.27
N THR A 205 -2.52 -18.95 -10.96
CA THR A 205 -2.50 -18.81 -12.42
C THR A 205 -1.31 -17.98 -12.88
N ALA A 206 -1.04 -16.82 -12.26
CA ALA A 206 0.04 -15.94 -12.67
C ALA A 206 1.43 -16.58 -12.44
N THR A 207 1.62 -17.24 -11.31
CA THR A 207 2.92 -17.82 -10.93
C THR A 207 3.22 -19.12 -11.65
N GLY A 208 2.19 -19.87 -12.06
CA GLY A 208 2.35 -21.19 -12.67
C GLY A 208 3.12 -22.17 -11.78
N GLY A 209 2.93 -22.07 -10.45
CA GLY A 209 3.54 -22.99 -9.48
C GLY A 209 4.89 -22.56 -8.93
N ARG A 210 5.38 -21.36 -9.29
CA ARG A 210 6.66 -20.81 -8.84
C ARG A 210 6.50 -19.79 -7.72
N GLY A 211 7.60 -19.48 -7.04
CA GLY A 211 7.63 -18.43 -6.02
C GLY A 211 6.63 -18.70 -4.88
N ALA A 212 5.68 -17.79 -4.67
CA ALA A 212 4.71 -17.86 -3.58
C ALA A 212 3.60 -18.91 -3.75
N ALA A 213 3.59 -19.71 -4.82
CA ALA A 213 2.51 -20.67 -5.10
C ALA A 213 2.19 -21.61 -3.93
N GLY A 214 3.22 -22.18 -3.28
CA GLY A 214 3.01 -23.04 -2.10
C GLY A 214 2.29 -22.30 -0.95
N ARG A 215 2.68 -21.04 -0.69
CA ARG A 215 2.05 -20.20 0.34
C ARG A 215 0.63 -19.78 -0.01
N LEU A 216 0.34 -19.56 -1.29
CA LEU A 216 -1.02 -19.29 -1.77
C LEU A 216 -1.94 -20.49 -1.53
N VAL A 217 -1.47 -21.71 -1.83
CA VAL A 217 -2.23 -22.95 -1.53
C VAL A 217 -2.38 -23.14 -0.02
N ASP A 218 -1.34 -22.87 0.77
CA ASP A 218 -1.42 -22.91 2.24
C ASP A 218 -2.53 -21.97 2.75
N LEU A 219 -2.56 -20.72 2.29
CA LEU A 219 -3.59 -19.75 2.68
C LEU A 219 -5.00 -20.25 2.33
N ALA A 220 -5.21 -20.77 1.12
CA ALA A 220 -6.52 -21.28 0.72
C ALA A 220 -6.98 -22.49 1.54
N VAL A 221 -6.05 -23.38 1.89
CA VAL A 221 -6.32 -24.55 2.73
C VAL A 221 -6.71 -24.12 4.13
N ASP A 222 -5.91 -23.26 4.76
CA ASP A 222 -6.16 -22.75 6.11
C ASP A 222 -7.51 -22.03 6.17
N GLU A 223 -7.82 -21.25 5.13
CA GLU A 223 -9.07 -20.52 5.03
C GLU A 223 -10.29 -21.44 4.86
N CYS A 224 -10.20 -22.47 4.01
CA CYS A 224 -11.26 -23.47 3.87
C CYS A 224 -11.49 -24.27 5.17
N LEU A 225 -10.41 -24.61 5.89
CA LEU A 225 -10.50 -25.29 7.19
C LEU A 225 -11.15 -24.40 8.24
N ARG A 226 -10.78 -23.11 8.30
CA ARG A 226 -11.40 -22.12 9.19
C ARG A 226 -12.89 -21.94 8.92
N ALA A 227 -13.29 -22.00 7.64
CA ALA A 227 -14.68 -21.95 7.21
C ALA A 227 -15.44 -23.29 7.38
N GLY A 228 -14.79 -24.35 7.88
CA GLY A 228 -15.44 -25.65 8.10
C GLY A 228 -15.71 -26.45 6.82
N THR A 229 -14.92 -26.23 5.77
CA THR A 229 -15.04 -26.89 4.45
C THR A 229 -13.80 -27.74 4.12
N PRO A 230 -13.50 -28.79 4.90
CA PRO A 230 -12.29 -29.61 4.75
C PRO A 230 -12.15 -30.27 3.37
N GLU A 231 -13.26 -30.56 2.70
CA GLU A 231 -13.31 -31.05 1.33
C GLU A 231 -12.81 -30.02 0.30
N ARG A 232 -13.15 -28.72 0.49
CA ARG A 232 -12.60 -27.63 -0.34
C ARG A 232 -11.09 -27.49 -0.11
N ALA A 233 -10.64 -27.61 1.13
CA ALA A 233 -9.21 -27.59 1.47
C ALA A 233 -8.45 -28.73 0.77
N LEU A 234 -9.02 -29.95 0.80
CA LEU A 234 -8.44 -31.10 0.14
C LEU A 234 -8.38 -30.94 -1.39
N ARG A 235 -9.42 -30.35 -1.98
CA ARG A 235 -9.45 -30.00 -3.41
C ARG A 235 -8.32 -29.04 -3.79
N TRP A 236 -8.09 -27.97 -3.02
CA TRP A 236 -6.97 -27.05 -3.27
C TRP A 236 -5.60 -27.75 -3.29
N ARG A 237 -5.33 -28.63 -2.31
CA ARG A 237 -4.09 -29.42 -2.28
C ARG A 237 -3.98 -30.37 -3.48
N ARG A 238 -5.09 -31.01 -3.83
CA ARG A 238 -5.14 -31.97 -4.92
C ARG A 238 -4.86 -31.28 -6.25
N GLU A 239 -5.55 -30.18 -6.54
CA GLU A 239 -5.35 -29.39 -7.76
C GLU A 239 -3.92 -28.87 -7.87
N ALA A 240 -3.34 -28.38 -6.76
CA ALA A 240 -1.95 -27.95 -6.72
C ALA A 240 -0.96 -29.09 -7.04
N PHE A 241 -1.18 -30.28 -6.47
CA PHE A 241 -0.36 -31.46 -6.80
C PHE A 241 -0.52 -31.90 -8.26
N LEU A 242 -1.76 -31.95 -8.77
CA LEU A 242 -2.02 -32.32 -10.16
C LEU A 242 -1.44 -31.31 -11.14
N ALA A 243 -1.41 -30.02 -10.80
CA ALA A 243 -0.77 -28.99 -11.61
C ALA A 243 0.76 -29.09 -11.55
N TRP A 244 1.31 -29.22 -10.34
CA TRP A 244 2.75 -29.22 -10.06
C TRP A 244 3.12 -30.40 -9.16
N PRO A 245 3.39 -31.57 -9.75
CA PRO A 245 3.54 -32.82 -9.01
C PRO A 245 4.93 -32.94 -8.39
N THR A 246 5.19 -32.15 -7.35
CA THR A 246 6.44 -32.20 -6.58
C THR A 246 6.29 -33.11 -5.35
N PRO A 247 7.39 -33.67 -4.81
CA PRO A 247 7.36 -34.42 -3.56
C PRO A 247 6.75 -33.62 -2.40
N GLU A 248 7.01 -32.31 -2.34
CA GLU A 248 6.41 -31.44 -1.32
C GLU A 248 4.89 -31.38 -1.44
N ASN A 249 4.34 -31.15 -2.65
CA ASN A 249 2.89 -31.07 -2.85
C ASN A 249 2.22 -32.42 -2.55
N TYR A 250 2.87 -33.53 -2.90
CA TYR A 250 2.39 -34.86 -2.53
C TYR A 250 2.33 -35.07 -1.02
N LEU A 251 3.42 -34.73 -0.30
CA LEU A 251 3.49 -34.89 1.16
C LEU A 251 2.47 -34.01 1.88
N ARG A 252 2.26 -32.77 1.43
CA ARG A 252 1.23 -31.87 1.98
C ARG A 252 -0.20 -32.37 1.72
N LEU A 253 -0.49 -32.85 0.51
CA LEU A 253 -1.78 -33.48 0.19
C LEU A 253 -2.03 -34.70 1.07
N ARG A 254 -1.04 -35.59 1.17
CA ARG A 254 -1.11 -36.78 2.03
C ARG A 254 -1.36 -36.40 3.49
N GLY A 255 -0.60 -35.43 4.01
CA GLY A 255 -0.74 -34.97 5.39
C GLY A 255 -2.16 -34.51 5.71
N LEU A 256 -2.74 -33.68 4.85
CA LEU A 256 -4.11 -33.21 5.00
C LEU A 256 -5.14 -34.35 4.90
N ALA A 257 -4.99 -35.24 3.91
CA ALA A 257 -5.89 -36.38 3.73
C ALA A 257 -5.84 -37.38 4.90
N VAL A 258 -4.65 -37.59 5.48
CA VAL A 258 -4.47 -38.44 6.68
C VAL A 258 -5.15 -37.80 7.88
N ALA A 259 -4.95 -36.50 8.10
CA ALA A 259 -5.59 -35.77 9.20
C ALA A 259 -7.12 -35.80 9.12
N GLN A 260 -7.68 -35.87 7.91
CA GLN A 260 -9.12 -35.98 7.66
C GLN A 260 -9.62 -37.43 7.56
N GLY A 261 -8.75 -38.45 7.68
CA GLY A 261 -9.15 -39.86 7.63
C GLY A 261 -9.51 -40.40 6.23
N VAL A 262 -9.21 -39.67 5.16
CA VAL A 262 -9.61 -40.00 3.77
C VAL A 262 -8.44 -40.43 2.88
N TRP A 263 -7.25 -40.62 3.45
CA TRP A 263 -6.04 -40.95 2.69
C TRP A 263 -6.17 -42.15 1.74
N PRO A 264 -6.80 -43.29 2.09
CA PRO A 264 -6.90 -44.42 1.16
C PRO A 264 -7.55 -44.04 -0.18
N ALA A 265 -8.68 -43.32 -0.15
CA ALA A 265 -9.37 -42.87 -1.35
C ALA A 265 -8.52 -41.86 -2.14
N VAL A 266 -7.95 -40.87 -1.46
CA VAL A 266 -7.09 -39.85 -2.10
C VAL A 266 -5.85 -40.47 -2.73
N ARG A 267 -5.24 -41.46 -2.09
CA ARG A 267 -4.07 -42.18 -2.60
C ARG A 267 -4.42 -42.90 -3.90
N ASP A 268 -5.52 -43.64 -3.92
CA ASP A 268 -5.90 -44.44 -5.07
C ASP A 268 -6.22 -43.54 -6.28
N GLU A 269 -6.87 -42.38 -6.04
CA GLU A 269 -7.06 -41.34 -7.06
C GLU A 269 -5.74 -40.74 -7.57
N VAL A 270 -4.80 -40.41 -6.66
CA VAL A 270 -3.48 -39.89 -7.03
C VAL A 270 -2.70 -40.92 -7.87
N LEU A 271 -2.70 -42.19 -7.46
CA LEU A 271 -2.02 -43.25 -8.20
C LEU A 271 -2.63 -43.44 -9.59
N ALA A 272 -3.97 -43.37 -9.71
CA ALA A 272 -4.65 -43.40 -11.00
C ALA A 272 -4.27 -42.20 -11.88
N ALA A 273 -4.14 -41.00 -11.31
CA ALA A 273 -3.70 -39.83 -12.07
C ALA A 273 -2.23 -39.95 -12.53
N VAL A 274 -1.36 -40.60 -11.76
CA VAL A 274 0.06 -40.83 -12.13
C VAL A 274 0.21 -41.85 -13.26
N THR A 275 -0.78 -42.71 -13.51
CA THR A 275 -0.75 -43.57 -14.70
C THR A 275 -1.13 -42.82 -15.98
N ASP A 276 -1.55 -41.55 -15.93
CA ASP A 276 -1.71 -40.69 -17.09
C ASP A 276 -0.34 -40.22 -17.64
N THR A 277 -0.11 -40.40 -18.94
CA THR A 277 1.12 -39.99 -19.65
C THR A 277 1.47 -38.52 -19.41
N ALA A 278 0.48 -37.61 -19.38
CA ALA A 278 0.71 -36.19 -19.20
C ALA A 278 1.17 -35.81 -17.78
N LEU A 279 0.77 -36.58 -16.75
CA LEU A 279 1.28 -36.38 -15.39
C LEU A 279 2.63 -37.04 -15.18
N ARG A 280 2.88 -38.21 -15.81
CA ARG A 280 4.20 -38.86 -15.82
C ARG A 280 5.28 -37.95 -16.40
N ASP A 281 5.00 -37.31 -17.53
CA ASP A 281 5.95 -36.39 -18.17
C ASP A 281 6.23 -35.17 -17.29
N ARG A 282 5.25 -34.70 -16.50
CA ARG A 282 5.43 -33.60 -15.54
C ARG A 282 6.25 -34.04 -14.33
N LEU A 283 5.96 -35.21 -13.77
CA LEU A 283 6.74 -35.81 -12.68
C LEU A 283 8.22 -35.96 -13.07
N ALA A 284 8.49 -36.43 -14.29
CA ALA A 284 9.86 -36.59 -14.80
C ALA A 284 10.63 -35.26 -14.98
N ARG A 285 9.93 -34.12 -15.08
CA ARG A 285 10.55 -32.78 -15.14
C ARG A 285 10.83 -32.17 -13.77
N HIS A 286 10.27 -32.73 -12.70
CA HIS A 286 10.34 -32.21 -11.34
C HIS A 286 11.06 -33.15 -10.36
N GLY A 287 11.45 -34.36 -10.79
CA GLY A 287 12.34 -35.28 -10.08
C GLY A 287 13.78 -35.11 -10.52
#